data_AF-D3EG69-F1
#
_entry.id   AF-D3EG69-F1
#
_cell.length_a   1.000
_cell.length_b   1.000
_cell.length_c   1.000
_cell.angle_alpha   90.00
_cell.angle_beta   90.00
_cell.angle_gamma   90.00
#
_symmetry.space_group_name_H-M   'P 1'
#
loop_
_entity.id
_entity.type
_entity.pdbx_description
1 polymer ?
#
loop_
_entity_poly.entity_id
_entity_poly.type
_entity_poly.pdbx_seq_one_letter_code
_entity_poly.pdbx_strand_id
1 'polypeptide(L)'
;MKKHQWMATLLSLICTGLGMFYIGTPGMIIGGMLLMALQGAALFIFFMTLGYLGLIIGPLAIGIHIIGLIIPVIYFSYRSPRKPMFDEKRRRQLASPWKIVVRTIIGLALFAGSIYAGYTWGSAPFMKTAAEKREVQEAAESYLEQKYNEPFKVTDVDYTWAIGSYHLTAHPEQAPELEFTLSSNEASPPVISNDTYLNRLWGQQLRDRLKPLLDELYPGQAFGEAYVNAGAETLERDYSQLANSAEGDVSQNIRLIVFADLTADNLAQEKERVLELIRRLPSVTVPGETDLAIDYYAADLKTAESVKKVEQDIDYMKGKTSTYSFRVFDISDITSAEDIEIRGLE
;
A
#
# COMPACT_ATOMS: atom_id res chain seq x y z
N MET A 1 -38.69 34.57 -7.83
CA MET A 1 -38.68 33.39 -8.73
C MET A 1 -37.31 33.07 -9.31
N LYS A 2 -36.60 33.99 -9.98
CA LYS A 2 -35.24 33.73 -10.53
C LYS A 2 -34.23 33.19 -9.50
N LYS A 3 -34.22 33.73 -8.28
CA LYS A 3 -33.36 33.24 -7.17
C LYS A 3 -33.61 31.76 -6.83
N HIS A 4 -34.88 31.33 -6.78
CA HIS A 4 -35.23 29.94 -6.48
C HIS A 4 -34.86 28.99 -7.61
N GLN A 5 -34.99 29.43 -8.86
CA GLN A 5 -34.52 28.68 -10.02
C GLN A 5 -33.01 28.45 -9.94
N TRP A 6 -32.23 29.52 -9.75
CA TRP A 6 -30.78 29.44 -9.60
C TRP A 6 -30.35 28.50 -8.47
N MET A 7 -30.98 28.63 -7.30
CA MET A 7 -30.65 27.79 -6.14
C MET A 7 -31.01 26.32 -6.38
N ALA A 8 -32.18 26.02 -6.94
CA ALA A 8 -32.58 24.65 -7.24
C ALA A 8 -31.66 23.99 -8.26
N THR A 9 -31.27 24.73 -9.31
CA THR A 9 -30.32 24.24 -10.33
C THR A 9 -28.94 23.99 -9.72
N LEU A 10 -28.43 24.92 -8.90
CA LEU A 10 -27.16 24.75 -8.20
C LEU A 10 -27.16 23.52 -7.30
N LEU A 11 -28.24 23.34 -6.51
CA LEU A 11 -28.37 22.16 -5.65
C LEU A 11 -28.41 20.86 -6.44
N SER A 12 -29.12 20.82 -7.57
CA SER A 12 -29.14 19.63 -8.44
C SER A 12 -27.81 19.37 -9.16
N LEU A 13 -27.01 20.41 -9.41
CA LEU A 13 -25.67 20.25 -9.99
C LEU A 13 -24.70 19.61 -9.00
N ILE A 14 -24.83 19.92 -7.71
CA ILE A 14 -23.94 19.39 -6.66
C ILE A 14 -24.41 18.00 -6.21
N CYS A 15 -25.72 17.81 -6.03
CA CYS A 15 -26.30 16.56 -5.55
C CYS A 15 -27.51 16.16 -6.39
N THR A 16 -27.46 14.97 -6.99
CA THR A 16 -28.56 14.41 -7.79
C THR A 16 -29.88 14.49 -7.02
N GLY A 17 -30.91 15.11 -7.62
CA GLY A 17 -32.26 15.19 -7.04
C GLY A 17 -32.45 16.26 -5.94
N LEU A 18 -31.39 16.91 -5.45
CA LEU A 18 -31.49 17.86 -4.34
C LEU A 18 -32.24 19.15 -4.71
N GLY A 19 -32.15 19.61 -5.95
CA GLY A 19 -32.99 20.70 -6.47
C GLY A 19 -34.48 20.37 -6.48
N MET A 20 -34.84 19.10 -6.56
CA MET A 20 -36.24 18.66 -6.48
C MET A 20 -36.76 18.66 -5.04
N PHE A 21 -35.92 18.27 -4.09
CA PHE A 21 -36.20 18.50 -2.66
C PHE A 21 -36.34 19.98 -2.37
N TYR A 22 -35.46 20.83 -2.90
CA TYR A 22 -35.56 22.28 -2.77
C TYR A 22 -36.88 22.84 -3.29
N ILE A 23 -37.52 22.24 -4.31
CA ILE A 23 -38.85 22.61 -4.81
C ILE A 23 -39.96 22.03 -3.90
N GLY A 24 -39.79 20.76 -3.53
CA GLY A 24 -40.50 20.06 -2.46
C GLY A 24 -42.01 19.92 -2.63
N THR A 25 -42.50 19.80 -3.86
CA THR A 25 -43.82 19.21 -4.09
C THR A 25 -43.72 17.69 -3.94
N PRO A 26 -44.81 16.97 -3.60
CA PRO A 26 -44.75 15.52 -3.39
C PRO A 26 -44.10 14.75 -4.55
N GLY A 27 -44.48 15.06 -5.80
CA GLY A 27 -43.87 14.44 -6.97
C GLY A 27 -42.39 14.75 -7.17
N MET A 28 -41.93 15.95 -6.78
CA MET A 28 -40.52 16.33 -6.86
C MET A 28 -39.68 15.65 -5.77
N ILE A 29 -40.25 15.47 -4.57
CA ILE A 29 -39.60 14.72 -3.49
C ILE A 29 -39.46 13.24 -3.92
N ILE A 30 -40.53 12.63 -4.43
CA ILE A 30 -40.51 11.23 -4.91
C ILE A 30 -39.50 11.07 -6.05
N GLY A 31 -39.53 11.96 -7.06
CA GLY A 31 -38.56 11.93 -8.15
C GLY A 31 -37.13 12.12 -7.68
N GLY A 32 -36.89 13.04 -6.75
CA GLY A 32 -35.58 13.24 -6.14
C GLY A 32 -35.07 11.99 -5.41
N MET A 33 -35.92 11.35 -4.60
CA MET A 33 -35.59 10.09 -3.91
C MET A 33 -35.23 8.99 -4.89
N LEU A 34 -36.02 8.81 -5.95
CA LEU A 34 -35.77 7.78 -6.97
C LEU A 34 -34.42 7.99 -7.66
N LEU A 35 -34.08 9.22 -8.04
CA LEU A 35 -32.80 9.51 -8.67
C LEU A 35 -31.62 9.32 -7.72
N MET A 36 -31.77 9.69 -6.44
CA MET A 36 -30.75 9.40 -5.43
C MET A 36 -30.55 7.90 -5.25
N ALA A 37 -31.63 7.12 -5.12
CA ALA A 37 -31.56 5.67 -5.00
C ALA A 37 -30.91 5.01 -6.23
N LEU A 38 -31.24 5.46 -7.45
CA LEU A 38 -30.60 4.99 -8.68
C LEU A 38 -29.10 5.35 -8.72
N GLN A 39 -28.70 6.51 -8.20
CA GLN A 39 -27.29 6.87 -8.06
C GLN A 39 -26.55 5.93 -7.10
N GLY A 40 -27.15 5.63 -5.94
CA GLY A 40 -26.58 4.66 -5.00
C GLY A 40 -26.50 3.24 -5.59
N ALA A 41 -27.53 2.80 -6.32
CA ALA A 41 -27.53 1.52 -7.03
C ALA A 41 -26.44 1.45 -8.11
N ALA A 42 -26.22 2.54 -8.85
CA ALA A 42 -25.12 2.63 -9.82
C ALA A 42 -23.76 2.48 -9.13
N LEU A 43 -23.53 3.14 -7.98
CA LEU A 43 -22.31 2.95 -7.20
C LEU A 43 -22.17 1.53 -6.67
N PHE A 44 -23.25 0.94 -6.15
CA PHE A 44 -23.25 -0.46 -5.71
C PHE A 44 -22.76 -1.39 -6.83
N ILE A 45 -23.36 -1.28 -8.03
CA ILE A 45 -22.95 -2.10 -9.19
C ILE A 45 -21.51 -1.81 -9.59
N PHE A 46 -21.09 -0.54 -9.57
CA PHE A 46 -19.71 -0.16 -9.88
C PHE A 46 -18.71 -0.85 -8.93
N PHE A 47 -18.91 -0.77 -7.61
CA PHE A 47 -18.02 -1.41 -6.65
C PHE A 47 -18.12 -2.94 -6.67
N MET A 48 -19.32 -3.51 -6.79
CA MET A 48 -19.54 -4.96 -6.91
C MET A 48 -18.83 -5.57 -8.12
N THR A 49 -18.62 -4.78 -9.17
CA THR A 49 -17.92 -5.20 -10.39
C THR A 49 -16.50 -4.66 -10.48
N LEU A 50 -16.01 -4.03 -9.40
CA LEU A 50 -14.68 -3.41 -9.34
C LEU A 50 -14.40 -2.45 -10.51
N GLY A 51 -15.46 -1.79 -10.97
CA GLY A 51 -15.41 -0.86 -12.09
C GLY A 51 -15.46 -1.50 -13.48
N TYR A 52 -15.55 -2.83 -13.63
CA TYR A 52 -15.65 -3.49 -14.94
C TYR A 52 -16.84 -2.98 -15.76
N LEU A 53 -18.00 -2.81 -15.12
CA LEU A 53 -19.18 -2.23 -15.76
C LEU A 53 -19.15 -0.69 -15.80
N GLY A 54 -18.06 -0.05 -15.41
CA GLY A 54 -17.93 1.40 -15.33
C GLY A 54 -18.19 2.12 -16.65
N LEU A 55 -17.84 1.50 -17.79
CA LEU A 55 -18.11 2.06 -19.12
C LEU A 55 -19.62 2.13 -19.46
N ILE A 56 -20.44 1.28 -18.84
CA ILE A 56 -21.90 1.27 -19.02
C ILE A 56 -22.58 2.08 -17.91
N ILE A 57 -22.16 1.85 -16.66
CA ILE A 57 -22.77 2.45 -15.47
C ILE A 57 -22.42 3.94 -15.36
N GLY A 58 -21.22 4.36 -15.75
CA GLY A 58 -20.78 5.75 -15.72
C GLY A 58 -21.70 6.68 -16.53
N PRO A 59 -21.92 6.41 -17.83
CA PRO A 59 -22.86 7.18 -18.65
C PRO A 59 -24.30 7.16 -18.10
N LEU A 60 -24.76 6.03 -17.55
CA LEU A 60 -26.09 5.94 -16.94
C LEU A 60 -26.20 6.83 -15.69
N ALA A 61 -25.21 6.81 -14.80
CA ALA A 61 -25.15 7.66 -13.61
C ALA A 61 -25.10 9.14 -13.98
N ILE A 62 -24.32 9.50 -15.02
CA ILE A 62 -24.29 10.86 -15.57
C ILE A 62 -25.67 11.24 -16.12
N GLY A 63 -26.33 10.35 -16.87
CA GLY A 63 -27.69 10.56 -17.38
C GLY A 63 -28.71 10.80 -16.26
N ILE A 64 -28.68 9.99 -15.20
CA ILE A 64 -29.51 10.16 -13.99
C ILE A 64 -29.26 11.54 -13.35
N HIS A 65 -27.99 11.94 -13.23
CA HIS A 65 -27.62 13.25 -12.70
C HIS A 65 -28.12 14.42 -13.58
N ILE A 66 -27.97 14.30 -14.90
CA ILE A 66 -28.47 15.29 -15.88
C ILE A 66 -30.01 15.40 -15.82
N ILE A 67 -30.74 14.29 -15.71
CA ILE A 67 -32.19 14.29 -15.49
C ILE A 67 -32.52 15.06 -14.20
N GLY A 68 -31.73 14.81 -13.14
CA GLY A 68 -31.78 15.51 -11.86
C GLY A 68 -31.63 17.04 -11.96
N LEU A 69 -30.81 17.49 -12.90
CA LEU A 69 -30.55 18.90 -13.22
C LEU A 69 -31.66 19.53 -14.08
N ILE A 70 -32.10 18.82 -15.12
CA ILE A 70 -33.05 19.32 -16.12
C ILE A 70 -34.44 19.53 -15.51
N ILE A 71 -34.91 18.62 -14.65
CA ILE A 71 -36.28 18.67 -14.11
C ILE A 71 -36.55 19.98 -13.32
N PRO A 72 -35.69 20.45 -12.41
CA PRO A 72 -35.84 21.77 -11.77
C PRO A 72 -35.82 22.94 -12.76
N VAL A 73 -34.96 22.89 -13.78
CA VAL A 73 -34.89 23.94 -14.81
C VAL A 73 -36.21 24.02 -15.58
N ILE A 74 -36.74 22.89 -16.02
CA ILE A 74 -38.04 22.80 -16.70
C ILE A 74 -39.16 23.28 -15.77
N TYR A 75 -39.15 22.84 -14.51
CA TYR A 75 -40.14 23.23 -13.51
C TYR A 75 -40.26 24.76 -13.43
N PHE A 76 -39.15 25.48 -13.29
CA PHE A 76 -39.17 26.94 -13.19
C PHE A 76 -39.36 27.67 -14.53
N SER A 77 -38.95 27.07 -15.65
CA SER A 77 -39.08 27.65 -16.99
C SER A 77 -40.49 27.52 -17.56
N TYR A 78 -41.25 26.51 -17.14
CA TYR A 78 -42.64 26.34 -17.55
C TYR A 78 -43.53 27.44 -16.94
N ARG A 79 -44.03 28.34 -17.80
CA ARG A 79 -45.10 29.28 -17.51
C ARG A 79 -46.26 29.01 -18.47
N SER A 80 -47.42 28.66 -17.94
CA SER A 80 -48.63 28.53 -18.75
C SER A 80 -49.54 29.74 -18.50
N PRO A 81 -49.70 30.65 -19.47
CA PRO A 81 -50.62 31.78 -19.36
C PRO A 81 -52.07 31.35 -19.05
N ARG A 82 -52.42 30.09 -19.35
CA ARG A 82 -53.75 29.50 -19.16
C ARG A 82 -53.98 28.89 -17.78
N LYS A 83 -52.98 28.87 -16.88
CA LYS A 83 -53.09 28.22 -15.55
C LYS A 83 -52.47 29.05 -14.40
N PRO A 84 -53.01 30.24 -14.08
CA PRO A 84 -52.46 31.13 -13.05
C PRO A 84 -52.40 30.51 -11.65
N MET A 85 -53.31 29.58 -11.33
CA MET A 85 -53.31 28.85 -10.06
C MET A 85 -52.02 28.03 -9.82
N PHE A 86 -51.34 27.56 -10.87
CA PHE A 86 -50.09 26.80 -10.71
C PHE A 86 -48.93 27.69 -10.25
N ASP A 87 -48.85 28.90 -10.79
CA ASP A 87 -47.83 29.88 -10.39
C ASP A 87 -48.04 30.35 -8.96
N GLU A 88 -49.30 30.50 -8.53
CA GLU A 88 -49.62 30.88 -7.17
C GLU A 88 -49.28 29.76 -6.17
N LYS A 89 -49.64 28.49 -6.48
CA LYS A 89 -49.25 27.33 -5.66
C LYS A 89 -47.72 27.22 -5.52
N ARG A 90 -46.97 27.46 -6.60
CA ARG A 90 -45.50 27.45 -6.59
C ARG A 90 -44.93 28.54 -5.68
N ARG A 91 -45.48 29.76 -5.74
CA ARG A 91 -45.07 30.86 -4.85
C ARG A 91 -45.33 30.52 -3.39
N ARG A 92 -46.52 29.99 -3.07
CA ARG A 92 -46.86 29.56 -1.70
C ARG A 92 -45.93 28.46 -1.20
N GLN A 93 -45.58 27.49 -2.05
CA GLN A 93 -44.66 26.40 -1.70
C GLN A 93 -43.25 26.89 -1.37
N LEU A 94 -42.80 27.98 -1.99
CA LEU A 94 -41.46 28.56 -1.81
C LEU A 94 -41.45 29.74 -0.81
N ALA A 95 -42.61 30.14 -0.29
CA ALA A 95 -42.73 31.30 0.59
C ALA A 95 -42.24 31.04 2.02
N SER A 96 -42.05 29.79 2.43
CA SER A 96 -41.61 29.42 3.78
C SER A 96 -40.17 28.93 3.77
N PRO A 97 -39.17 29.78 4.08
CA PRO A 97 -37.76 29.41 4.06
C PRO A 97 -37.45 28.19 4.93
N TRP A 98 -38.06 28.10 6.10
CA TRP A 98 -37.87 26.97 7.02
C TRP A 98 -38.25 25.62 6.38
N LYS A 99 -39.39 25.54 5.69
CA LYS A 99 -39.80 24.32 4.98
C LYS A 99 -38.80 23.94 3.89
N ILE A 100 -38.17 24.92 3.24
CA ILE A 100 -37.10 24.71 2.25
C ILE A 100 -35.86 24.13 2.90
N VAL A 101 -35.42 24.69 4.04
CA VAL A 101 -34.24 24.20 4.76
C VAL A 101 -34.45 22.75 5.19
N VAL A 102 -35.57 22.44 5.85
CA VAL A 102 -35.86 21.09 6.37
C VAL A 102 -35.81 20.04 5.26
N ARG A 103 -36.53 20.26 4.14
CA ARG A 103 -36.55 19.30 3.04
C ARG A 103 -35.21 19.18 2.32
N THR A 104 -34.44 20.26 2.20
CA THR A 104 -33.10 20.20 1.60
C THR A 104 -32.15 19.40 2.49
N ILE A 105 -32.22 19.56 3.81
CA ILE A 105 -31.45 18.74 4.76
C ILE A 105 -31.83 17.26 4.64
N ILE A 106 -33.13 16.95 4.57
CA ILE A 106 -33.61 15.57 4.36
C ILE A 106 -33.06 15.01 3.05
N GLY A 107 -33.15 15.76 1.95
CA GLY A 107 -32.61 15.35 0.65
C GLY A 107 -31.10 15.12 0.69
N LEU A 108 -30.35 15.97 1.40
CA LEU A 108 -28.90 15.80 1.56
C LEU A 108 -28.57 14.53 2.36
N ALA A 109 -29.30 14.28 3.45
CA ALA A 109 -29.12 13.07 4.27
C ALA A 109 -29.42 11.80 3.47
N LEU A 110 -30.48 11.80 2.65
CA LEU A 110 -30.83 10.69 1.77
C LEU A 110 -29.79 10.47 0.67
N PHE A 111 -29.28 11.55 0.07
CA PHE A 111 -28.20 11.44 -0.92
C PHE A 111 -26.94 10.85 -0.28
N ALA A 112 -26.47 11.41 0.84
CA ALA A 112 -25.29 10.91 1.55
C ALA A 112 -25.46 9.45 1.98
N GLY A 113 -26.62 9.08 2.54
CA GLY A 113 -26.94 7.71 2.91
C GLY A 113 -26.96 6.76 1.72
N SER A 114 -27.45 7.20 0.56
CA SER A 114 -27.47 6.39 -0.66
C SER A 114 -26.08 6.14 -1.24
N ILE A 115 -25.20 7.15 -1.22
CA ILE A 115 -23.79 7.00 -1.62
C ILE A 115 -23.07 6.06 -0.65
N TYR A 116 -23.25 6.27 0.66
CA TYR A 116 -22.66 5.43 1.70
C TYR A 116 -23.09 3.97 1.58
N ALA A 117 -24.40 3.70 1.46
CA ALA A 117 -24.91 2.34 1.28
C ALA A 117 -24.38 1.68 -0.01
N GLY A 118 -24.35 2.43 -1.12
CA GLY A 118 -23.81 1.94 -2.39
C GLY A 118 -22.33 1.56 -2.29
N TYR A 119 -21.52 2.39 -1.64
CA TYR A 119 -20.11 2.10 -1.36
C TYR A 119 -19.98 0.88 -0.42
N THR A 120 -20.52 0.97 0.79
CA THR A 120 -20.31 -0.03 1.84
C THR A 120 -20.79 -1.42 1.42
N TRP A 121 -21.96 -1.54 0.80
CA TRP A 121 -22.46 -2.85 0.35
C TRP A 121 -21.81 -3.31 -0.95
N GLY A 122 -21.41 -2.38 -1.81
CA GLY A 122 -20.74 -2.74 -3.06
C GLY A 122 -19.29 -3.17 -2.86
N SER A 123 -18.61 -2.64 -1.84
CA SER A 123 -17.25 -3.02 -1.48
C SER A 123 -17.18 -4.17 -0.47
N ALA A 124 -18.26 -4.47 0.25
CA ALA A 124 -18.30 -5.48 1.31
C ALA A 124 -17.71 -6.85 0.91
N PRO A 125 -17.98 -7.41 -0.30
CA PRO A 125 -17.39 -8.70 -0.68
C PRO A 125 -15.87 -8.70 -0.83
N PHE A 126 -15.24 -7.52 -0.95
CA PHE A 126 -13.82 -7.36 -1.21
C PHE A 126 -13.06 -6.81 0.01
N MET A 127 -13.75 -6.63 1.13
CA MET A 127 -13.17 -6.10 2.36
C MET A 127 -13.38 -7.10 3.50
N LYS A 128 -12.42 -7.14 4.41
CA LYS A 128 -12.51 -7.92 5.64
C LYS A 128 -12.80 -7.01 6.82
N THR A 129 -13.66 -7.48 7.71
CA THR A 129 -14.00 -6.78 8.95
C THR A 129 -12.82 -6.77 9.90
N ALA A 130 -12.83 -5.86 10.88
CA ALA A 130 -11.84 -5.85 11.94
C ALA A 130 -11.82 -7.16 12.76
N ALA A 131 -12.98 -7.82 12.91
CA ALA A 131 -13.09 -9.10 13.59
C ALA A 131 -12.40 -10.23 12.79
N GLU A 132 -12.65 -10.31 11.48
CA GLU A 132 -11.96 -11.30 10.62
C GLU A 132 -10.45 -11.09 10.61
N LYS A 133 -9.98 -9.83 10.51
CA LYS A 133 -8.55 -9.52 10.62
C LYS A 133 -7.96 -9.91 11.98
N ARG A 134 -8.73 -9.75 13.06
CA ARG A 134 -8.34 -10.12 14.43
C ARG A 134 -8.19 -11.63 14.60
N GLU A 135 -9.08 -12.43 14.02
CA GLU A 135 -8.98 -13.89 14.04
C GLU A 135 -7.70 -14.37 13.32
N VAL A 136 -7.39 -13.78 12.17
CA VAL A 136 -6.15 -14.07 11.42
C VAL A 136 -4.91 -13.64 12.21
N GLN A 137 -4.98 -12.47 12.87
CA GLN A 137 -3.92 -11.98 13.76
C GLN A 137 -3.62 -12.98 14.88
N GLU A 138 -4.64 -13.45 15.59
CA GLU A 138 -4.49 -14.37 16.72
C GLU A 138 -4.02 -15.76 16.27
N ALA A 139 -4.48 -16.23 15.10
CA ALA A 139 -3.98 -17.46 14.49
C ALA A 139 -2.50 -17.37 14.11
N ALA A 140 -2.07 -16.23 13.56
CA ALA A 140 -0.67 -15.96 13.21
C ALA A 140 0.24 -15.89 14.46
N GLU A 141 -0.17 -15.16 15.49
CA GLU A 141 0.57 -15.10 16.77
C GLU A 141 0.71 -16.50 17.38
N SER A 142 -0.38 -17.29 17.40
CA SER A 142 -0.35 -18.68 17.89
C SER A 142 0.53 -19.61 17.06
N TYR A 143 0.50 -19.49 15.72
CA TYR A 143 1.35 -20.27 14.82
C TYR A 143 2.84 -20.02 15.09
N LEU A 144 3.22 -18.75 15.20
CA LEU A 144 4.60 -18.35 15.43
C LEU A 144 5.08 -18.81 16.81
N GLU A 145 4.26 -18.64 17.85
CA GLU A 145 4.58 -19.11 19.20
C GLU A 145 4.75 -20.63 19.24
N GLN A 146 3.90 -21.39 18.55
CA GLN A 146 4.04 -22.86 18.48
C GLN A 146 5.27 -23.29 17.68
N LYS A 147 5.56 -22.64 16.55
CA LYS A 147 6.68 -22.99 15.68
C LYS A 147 8.03 -22.67 16.30
N TYR A 148 8.12 -21.54 16.98
CA TYR A 148 9.38 -21.01 17.48
C TYR A 148 9.53 -21.11 19.00
N ASN A 149 8.47 -21.36 19.76
CA ASN A 149 8.50 -21.43 21.22
C ASN A 149 8.93 -20.10 21.88
N GLU A 150 8.45 -18.99 21.34
CA GLU A 150 8.60 -17.63 21.91
C GLU A 150 7.42 -16.73 21.49
N PRO A 151 7.10 -15.66 22.23
CA PRO A 151 5.96 -14.80 21.90
C PRO A 151 6.27 -13.82 20.77
N PHE A 152 5.27 -13.62 19.90
CA PHE A 152 5.30 -12.69 18.78
C PHE A 152 4.10 -11.76 18.79
N LYS A 153 4.28 -10.59 18.19
CA LYS A 153 3.21 -9.63 17.95
C LYS A 153 3.03 -9.40 16.46
N VAL A 154 1.80 -9.52 15.99
CA VAL A 154 1.41 -9.08 14.64
C VAL A 154 0.93 -7.63 14.73
N THR A 155 1.56 -6.75 13.97
CA THR A 155 1.31 -5.29 13.98
C THR A 155 0.43 -4.83 12.84
N ASP A 156 0.44 -5.56 11.71
CA ASP A 156 -0.35 -5.22 10.53
C ASP A 156 -0.96 -6.46 9.86
N VAL A 157 -2.17 -6.27 9.31
CA VAL A 157 -2.96 -7.33 8.66
C VAL A 157 -3.70 -6.74 7.45
N ASP A 158 -3.19 -7.04 6.27
CA ASP A 158 -3.71 -6.54 5.00
C ASP A 158 -4.29 -7.66 4.15
N TYR A 159 -5.54 -7.48 3.70
CA TYR A 159 -6.25 -8.47 2.90
C TYR A 159 -6.27 -8.06 1.42
N THR A 160 -5.86 -8.99 0.56
CA THR A 160 -5.92 -8.84 -0.89
C THR A 160 -6.98 -9.78 -1.47
N TRP A 161 -8.16 -9.24 -1.75
CA TRP A 161 -9.30 -9.99 -2.29
C TRP A 161 -9.00 -10.73 -3.60
N ALA A 162 -8.14 -10.18 -4.46
CA ALA A 162 -7.85 -10.72 -5.79
C ALA A 162 -7.18 -12.10 -5.74
N ILE A 163 -6.50 -12.40 -4.64
CA ILE A 163 -5.80 -13.67 -4.39
C ILE A 163 -6.27 -14.37 -3.11
N GLY A 164 -7.31 -13.86 -2.47
CA GLY A 164 -7.90 -14.46 -1.27
C GLY A 164 -6.89 -14.67 -0.13
N SER A 165 -5.97 -13.72 0.07
CA SER A 165 -4.89 -13.87 1.05
C SER A 165 -4.68 -12.62 1.90
N TYR A 166 -4.15 -12.84 3.09
CA TYR A 166 -3.65 -11.84 4.00
C TYR A 166 -2.13 -11.77 3.91
N HIS A 167 -1.61 -10.56 3.85
CA HIS A 167 -0.23 -10.24 4.15
C HIS A 167 -0.17 -9.68 5.58
N LEU A 168 0.76 -10.18 6.38
CA LEU A 168 0.90 -9.78 7.77
C LEU A 168 2.34 -9.35 8.03
N THR A 169 2.48 -8.40 8.96
CA THR A 169 3.77 -7.98 9.52
C THR A 169 3.80 -8.34 11.00
N ALA A 170 4.89 -8.97 11.44
CA ALA A 170 5.08 -9.39 12.81
C ALA A 170 6.51 -9.14 13.29
N HIS A 171 6.70 -9.16 14.60
CA HIS A 171 8.01 -9.13 15.24
C HIS A 171 8.00 -9.98 16.53
N PRO A 172 9.14 -10.50 16.99
CA PRO A 172 9.26 -11.07 18.34
C PRO A 172 8.99 -9.99 19.39
N GLU A 173 8.38 -10.34 20.53
CA GLU A 173 8.17 -9.35 21.60
C GLU A 173 9.48 -8.83 22.20
N GLN A 174 10.53 -9.67 22.20
CA GLN A 174 11.83 -9.34 22.77
C GLN A 174 12.72 -8.50 21.84
N ALA A 175 12.40 -8.45 20.54
CA ALA A 175 13.15 -7.72 19.52
C ALA A 175 12.18 -7.04 18.53
N PRO A 176 11.47 -5.96 18.94
CA PRO A 176 10.48 -5.29 18.10
C PRO A 176 11.03 -4.68 16.81
N GLU A 177 12.34 -4.44 16.75
CA GLU A 177 13.04 -3.97 15.55
C GLU A 177 13.20 -5.05 14.47
N LEU A 178 13.03 -6.33 14.80
CA LEU A 178 13.12 -7.45 13.87
C LEU A 178 11.74 -7.72 13.25
N GLU A 179 11.32 -6.82 12.37
CA GLU A 179 10.07 -6.99 11.61
C GLU A 179 10.25 -7.99 10.47
N PHE A 180 9.28 -8.89 10.32
CA PHE A 180 9.22 -9.87 9.25
C PHE A 180 7.79 -10.05 8.76
N THR A 181 7.66 -10.63 7.58
CA THR A 181 6.36 -10.85 6.93
C THR A 181 5.96 -12.31 6.94
N LEU A 182 4.66 -12.54 6.93
CA LEU A 182 4.05 -13.85 6.77
C LEU A 182 2.74 -13.72 5.98
N SER A 183 2.23 -14.84 5.47
CA SER A 183 1.01 -14.87 4.69
C SER A 183 -0.03 -15.78 5.33
N SER A 184 -1.30 -15.45 5.13
CA SER A 184 -2.41 -16.35 5.46
C SER A 184 -3.40 -16.43 4.31
N ASN A 185 -4.06 -17.59 4.16
CA ASN A 185 -5.20 -17.69 3.26
C ASN A 185 -6.49 -17.18 3.93
N GLU A 186 -7.56 -17.04 3.16
CA GLU A 186 -8.88 -16.65 3.68
C GLU A 186 -9.73 -17.81 4.25
N ALA A 187 -9.13 -18.99 4.46
CA ALA A 187 -9.84 -20.14 4.98
C ALA A 187 -10.23 -19.96 6.46
N SER A 188 -11.17 -20.78 6.92
CA SER A 188 -11.58 -20.86 8.33
C SER A 188 -11.47 -22.32 8.80
N PRO A 189 -10.47 -22.68 9.63
CA PRO A 189 -9.47 -21.79 10.23
C PRO A 189 -8.43 -21.25 9.21
N PRO A 190 -7.87 -20.06 9.44
CA PRO A 190 -6.80 -19.52 8.59
C PRO A 190 -5.56 -20.41 8.62
N VAL A 191 -4.93 -20.60 7.48
CA VAL A 191 -3.65 -21.32 7.38
C VAL A 191 -2.54 -20.29 7.21
N ILE A 192 -1.55 -20.35 8.10
CA ILE A 192 -0.38 -19.47 8.11
C ILE A 192 0.75 -20.13 7.31
N SER A 193 1.49 -19.34 6.55
CA SER A 193 2.58 -19.81 5.68
C SER A 193 3.55 -18.68 5.32
N ASN A 194 4.68 -19.05 4.71
CA ASN A 194 5.67 -18.12 4.16
C ASN A 194 6.12 -17.06 5.17
N ASP A 195 6.25 -17.44 6.43
CA ASP A 195 6.88 -16.57 7.40
C ASP A 195 8.37 -16.43 7.07
N THR A 196 8.89 -15.23 7.24
CA THR A 196 10.28 -14.87 6.91
C THR A 196 11.10 -14.59 8.17
N TYR A 197 10.65 -15.08 9.32
CA TYR A 197 11.26 -14.75 10.61
C TYR A 197 12.73 -15.14 10.64
N LEU A 198 13.04 -16.41 10.37
CA LEU A 198 14.42 -16.89 10.41
C LEU A 198 15.28 -16.25 9.32
N ASN A 199 14.72 -16.00 8.13
CA ASN A 199 15.43 -15.28 7.08
C ASN A 199 15.91 -13.90 7.54
N ARG A 200 15.04 -13.16 8.24
CA ARG A 200 15.36 -11.85 8.81
C ARG A 200 16.34 -11.97 9.97
N LEU A 201 16.16 -12.94 10.86
CA LEU A 201 17.06 -13.19 11.99
C LEU A 201 18.49 -13.50 11.53
N TRP A 202 18.65 -14.44 10.59
CA TRP A 202 19.95 -14.79 10.03
C TRP A 202 20.56 -13.62 9.26
N GLY A 203 19.74 -12.86 8.51
CA GLY A 203 20.19 -11.62 7.85
C GLY A 203 20.75 -10.59 8.84
N GLN A 204 20.08 -10.36 9.97
CA GLN A 204 20.57 -9.49 11.04
C GLN A 204 21.90 -10.01 11.63
N GLN A 205 21.99 -11.31 11.92
CA GLN A 205 23.22 -11.91 12.47
C GLN A 205 24.40 -11.82 11.48
N LEU A 206 24.17 -12.05 10.19
CA LEU A 206 25.19 -11.89 9.15
C LEU A 206 25.60 -10.41 9.00
N ARG A 207 24.65 -9.48 9.01
CA ARG A 207 24.94 -8.03 9.00
C ARG A 207 25.87 -7.64 10.15
N ASP A 208 25.60 -8.13 11.35
CA ASP A 208 26.41 -7.81 12.53
C ASP A 208 27.83 -8.40 12.42
N ARG A 209 27.99 -9.56 11.77
CA ARG A 209 29.30 -10.15 11.44
C ARG A 209 30.04 -9.44 10.31
N LEU A 210 29.32 -8.86 9.35
CA LEU A 210 29.88 -8.09 8.25
C LEU A 210 30.46 -6.76 8.74
N LYS A 211 29.88 -6.16 9.78
CA LYS A 211 30.23 -4.82 10.24
C LYS A 211 31.74 -4.61 10.49
N PRO A 212 32.47 -5.47 11.23
CA PRO A 212 33.92 -5.30 11.41
C PRO A 212 34.72 -5.35 10.10
N LEU A 213 34.30 -6.19 9.14
CA LEU A 213 34.94 -6.29 7.82
C LEU A 213 34.72 -5.02 7.00
N LEU A 214 33.50 -4.47 7.03
CA LEU A 214 33.17 -3.21 6.37
C LEU A 214 33.88 -2.03 7.02
N ASP A 215 33.99 -1.99 8.35
CA ASP A 215 34.71 -0.94 9.07
C ASP A 215 36.22 -0.94 8.75
N GLU A 216 36.78 -2.10 8.41
CA GLU A 216 38.18 -2.23 7.99
C GLU A 216 38.39 -1.81 6.52
N LEU A 217 37.57 -2.32 5.60
CA LEU A 217 37.73 -2.10 4.17
C LEU A 217 37.19 -0.73 3.69
N TYR A 218 36.13 -0.25 4.34
CA TYR A 218 35.43 1.01 4.04
C TYR A 218 35.18 1.82 5.31
N PRO A 219 36.22 2.35 5.99
CA PRO A 219 36.09 2.97 7.31
C PRO A 219 35.04 4.07 7.38
N GLY A 220 33.89 3.73 8.00
CA GLY A 220 32.72 4.59 8.10
C GLY A 220 32.10 5.01 6.77
N GLN A 221 32.45 4.39 5.65
CA GLN A 221 31.94 4.72 4.31
C GLN A 221 30.89 3.73 3.79
N ALA A 222 30.91 2.49 4.29
CA ALA A 222 29.99 1.44 3.87
C ALA A 222 28.97 1.09 4.97
N PHE A 223 27.77 0.73 4.52
CA PHE A 223 26.70 0.17 5.34
C PHE A 223 26.21 -1.10 4.66
N GLY A 224 25.98 -2.16 5.43
CA GLY A 224 25.54 -3.44 4.92
C GLY A 224 24.16 -3.83 5.43
N GLU A 225 23.42 -4.52 4.57
CA GLU A 225 22.26 -5.34 4.92
C GLU A 225 22.49 -6.74 4.36
N ALA A 226 21.91 -7.73 5.02
CA ALA A 226 21.90 -9.09 4.50
C ALA A 226 20.51 -9.72 4.65
N TYR A 227 20.19 -10.58 3.69
CA TYR A 227 19.04 -11.47 3.74
C TYR A 227 19.54 -12.89 3.49
N VAL A 228 19.12 -13.85 4.33
CA VAL A 228 19.57 -15.24 4.23
C VAL A 228 18.37 -16.14 3.99
N ASN A 229 18.53 -17.14 3.14
CA ASN A 229 17.52 -18.14 2.84
C ASN A 229 18.10 -19.54 3.03
N ALA A 230 17.27 -20.43 3.57
CA ALA A 230 17.55 -21.85 3.77
C ALA A 230 16.24 -22.64 3.61
N GLY A 231 16.32 -23.97 3.60
CA GLY A 231 15.14 -24.84 3.45
C GLY A 231 14.03 -24.51 4.45
N ALA A 232 12.77 -24.56 3.98
CA ALA A 232 11.59 -24.08 4.72
C ALA A 232 11.32 -24.79 6.07
N GLU A 233 11.86 -26.00 6.26
CA GLU A 233 11.74 -26.79 7.50
C GLU A 233 12.87 -26.51 8.51
N THR A 234 13.85 -25.68 8.13
CA THR A 234 15.00 -25.36 8.99
C THR A 234 14.54 -24.48 10.15
N LEU A 235 14.73 -24.95 11.40
CA LEU A 235 14.39 -24.22 12.62
C LEU A 235 15.63 -23.70 13.39
N GLU A 236 16.82 -23.86 12.82
CA GLU A 236 18.07 -23.36 13.41
C GLU A 236 18.05 -21.83 13.52
N ARG A 237 18.35 -21.29 14.70
CA ARG A 237 18.30 -19.85 14.95
C ARG A 237 19.68 -19.20 14.89
N ASP A 238 20.72 -19.97 15.19
CA ASP A 238 22.10 -19.50 15.10
C ASP A 238 22.58 -19.66 13.67
N TYR A 239 22.78 -18.54 12.99
CA TYR A 239 23.33 -18.47 11.66
C TYR A 239 24.67 -19.25 11.54
N SER A 240 25.53 -19.28 12.59
CA SER A 240 26.76 -20.09 12.56
C SER A 240 26.52 -21.59 12.36
N GLN A 241 25.38 -22.09 12.86
CA GLN A 241 25.04 -23.51 12.80
C GLN A 241 24.23 -23.84 11.55
N LEU A 242 23.83 -22.83 10.77
CA LEU A 242 22.90 -23.00 9.66
C LEU A 242 23.39 -24.02 8.62
N ALA A 243 24.67 -24.01 8.28
CA ALA A 243 25.24 -24.98 7.33
C ALA A 243 25.22 -26.44 7.83
N ASN A 244 25.10 -26.68 9.13
CA ASN A 244 25.00 -28.02 9.70
C ASN A 244 23.55 -28.51 9.78
N SER A 245 22.60 -27.59 9.82
CA SER A 245 21.19 -27.84 10.15
C SER A 245 20.24 -27.65 8.97
N ALA A 246 20.64 -26.90 7.93
CA ALA A 246 19.80 -26.61 6.78
C ALA A 246 19.60 -27.85 5.92
N GLU A 247 18.34 -28.16 5.63
CA GLU A 247 17.98 -29.11 4.57
C GLU A 247 18.01 -28.38 3.22
N GLY A 248 19.14 -28.49 2.52
CA GLY A 248 19.35 -27.86 1.21
C GLY A 248 20.37 -26.71 1.24
N ASP A 249 20.52 -26.03 0.10
CA ASP A 249 21.51 -24.98 -0.06
C ASP A 249 21.11 -23.70 0.68
N VAL A 250 22.10 -23.09 1.34
CA VAL A 250 21.96 -21.78 1.98
C VAL A 250 22.29 -20.72 0.93
N SER A 251 21.40 -19.74 0.75
CA SER A 251 21.60 -18.58 -0.13
C SER A 251 21.66 -17.30 0.70
N GLN A 252 22.65 -16.46 0.42
CA GLN A 252 22.98 -15.29 1.24
C GLN A 252 23.09 -14.08 0.33
N ASN A 253 22.15 -13.14 0.46
CA ASN A 253 22.18 -11.91 -0.31
C ASN A 253 22.73 -10.79 0.55
N ILE A 254 23.90 -10.27 0.18
CA ILE A 254 24.56 -9.15 0.85
C ILE A 254 24.42 -7.91 -0.03
N ARG A 255 23.87 -6.85 0.53
CA ARG A 255 23.76 -5.55 -0.14
C ARG A 255 24.51 -4.49 0.66
N LEU A 256 25.38 -3.76 -0.03
CA LEU A 256 26.15 -2.67 0.53
C LEU A 256 25.78 -1.33 -0.10
N ILE A 257 25.78 -0.30 0.72
CA ILE A 257 25.80 1.10 0.29
C ILE A 257 27.17 1.67 0.60
N VAL A 258 27.84 2.25 -0.38
CA VAL A 258 29.16 2.87 -0.22
C VAL A 258 29.10 4.34 -0.63
N PHE A 259 29.46 5.24 0.28
CA PHE A 259 29.60 6.67 -0.02
C PHE A 259 31.02 6.97 -0.52
N ALA A 260 31.18 7.05 -1.83
CA ALA A 260 32.46 7.30 -2.49
C ALA A 260 32.29 7.94 -3.87
N ASP A 261 33.14 8.92 -4.17
CA ASP A 261 33.22 9.53 -5.50
C ASP A 261 34.17 8.71 -6.38
N LEU A 262 33.63 7.73 -7.12
CA LEU A 262 34.43 6.95 -8.06
C LEU A 262 34.71 7.73 -9.35
N THR A 263 35.95 7.62 -9.81
CA THR A 263 36.49 8.23 -11.02
C THR A 263 37.39 7.22 -11.73
N ALA A 264 37.79 7.49 -12.97
CA ALA A 264 38.72 6.63 -13.69
C ALA A 264 40.05 6.41 -12.92
N ASP A 265 40.50 7.41 -12.16
CA ASP A 265 41.77 7.39 -11.45
C ASP A 265 41.78 6.48 -10.22
N ASN A 266 40.62 6.24 -9.59
CA ASN A 266 40.49 5.41 -8.38
C ASN A 266 39.76 4.08 -8.60
N LEU A 267 39.23 3.85 -9.80
CA LEU A 267 38.47 2.64 -10.13
C LEU A 267 39.28 1.36 -9.93
N ALA A 268 40.55 1.33 -10.34
CA ALA A 268 41.39 0.15 -10.17
C ALA A 268 41.60 -0.22 -8.69
N GLN A 269 41.80 0.79 -7.83
CA GLN A 269 41.92 0.57 -6.39
C GLN A 269 40.60 0.06 -5.78
N GLU A 270 39.47 0.58 -6.26
CA GLU A 270 38.16 0.13 -5.80
C GLU A 270 37.89 -1.32 -6.21
N LYS A 271 38.23 -1.73 -7.43
CA LYS A 271 38.11 -3.13 -7.86
C LYS A 271 38.95 -4.07 -6.98
N GLU A 272 40.18 -3.69 -6.63
CA GLU A 272 41.00 -4.47 -5.69
C GLU A 272 40.37 -4.54 -4.28
N ARG A 273 39.78 -3.45 -3.80
CA ARG A 273 39.06 -3.44 -2.51
C ARG A 273 37.83 -4.35 -2.53
N VAL A 274 37.05 -4.34 -3.61
CA VAL A 274 35.90 -5.24 -3.79
C VAL A 274 36.36 -6.70 -3.88
N LEU A 275 37.47 -6.97 -4.58
CA LEU A 275 38.07 -8.31 -4.62
C LEU A 275 38.50 -8.78 -3.22
N GLU A 276 39.11 -7.91 -2.42
CA GLU A 276 39.51 -8.22 -1.05
C GLU A 276 38.30 -8.49 -0.16
N LEU A 277 37.23 -7.71 -0.29
CA LEU A 277 35.95 -7.99 0.36
C LEU A 277 35.46 -9.39 0.00
N ILE A 278 35.37 -9.71 -1.30
CA ILE A 278 34.93 -11.01 -1.80
C ILE A 278 35.74 -12.16 -1.22
N ARG A 279 37.08 -12.04 -1.18
CA ARG A 279 37.97 -13.06 -0.61
C ARG A 279 37.76 -13.29 0.87
N ARG A 280 37.30 -12.27 1.61
CA ARG A 280 37.11 -12.30 3.06
C ARG A 280 35.67 -12.60 3.47
N LEU A 281 34.70 -12.46 2.58
CA LEU A 281 33.30 -12.81 2.85
C LEU A 281 33.14 -14.24 3.41
N PRO A 282 33.83 -15.28 2.89
CA PRO A 282 33.76 -16.64 3.46
C PRO A 282 34.18 -16.78 4.92
N SER A 283 34.88 -15.79 5.50
CA SER A 283 35.22 -15.80 6.93
C SER A 283 34.07 -15.36 7.85
N VAL A 284 33.05 -14.71 7.29
CA VAL A 284 31.87 -14.23 8.01
C VAL A 284 30.59 -14.91 7.55
N THR A 285 30.58 -15.48 6.35
CA THR A 285 29.45 -16.24 5.80
C THR A 285 29.51 -17.72 6.17
N VAL A 286 28.37 -18.41 6.10
CA VAL A 286 28.35 -19.88 6.13
C VAL A 286 28.49 -20.44 4.71
N PRO A 287 28.94 -21.71 4.56
CA PRO A 287 28.96 -22.38 3.27
C PRO A 287 27.60 -22.29 2.56
N GLY A 288 27.62 -21.87 1.30
CA GLY A 288 26.42 -21.65 0.48
C GLY A 288 26.67 -20.62 -0.62
N GLU A 289 25.66 -20.37 -1.45
CA GLU A 289 25.69 -19.31 -2.45
C GLU A 289 25.69 -17.95 -1.75
N THR A 290 26.55 -17.04 -2.21
CA THR A 290 26.63 -15.67 -1.66
C THR A 290 26.57 -14.67 -2.80
N ASP A 291 25.46 -13.94 -2.87
CA ASP A 291 25.29 -12.79 -3.74
C ASP A 291 25.89 -11.55 -3.07
N LEU A 292 26.54 -10.70 -3.86
CA LEU A 292 27.02 -9.39 -3.40
C LEU A 292 26.54 -8.30 -4.36
N ALA A 293 25.84 -7.31 -3.83
CA ALA A 293 25.49 -6.07 -4.51
C ALA A 293 26.09 -4.87 -3.77
N ILE A 294 26.70 -3.94 -4.50
CA ILE A 294 27.26 -2.71 -3.96
C ILE A 294 26.72 -1.54 -4.76
N ASP A 295 25.96 -0.67 -4.10
CA ASP A 295 25.47 0.59 -4.66
C ASP A 295 26.37 1.73 -4.18
N TYR A 296 26.99 2.44 -5.12
CA TYR A 296 27.82 3.61 -4.84
C TYR A 296 27.01 4.90 -4.92
N TYR A 297 27.21 5.77 -3.95
CA TYR A 297 26.60 7.09 -3.88
C TYR A 297 27.67 8.16 -3.69
N ALA A 298 27.41 9.36 -4.21
CA ALA A 298 28.30 10.50 -4.06
C ALA A 298 28.64 10.77 -2.58
N ALA A 299 29.90 11.11 -2.30
CA ALA A 299 30.40 11.23 -0.93
C ALA A 299 29.73 12.36 -0.14
N ASP A 300 29.25 13.40 -0.82
CA ASP A 300 28.53 14.53 -0.24
C ASP A 300 27.14 14.15 0.31
N LEU A 301 26.57 13.02 -0.13
CA LEU A 301 25.34 12.46 0.42
C LEU A 301 25.54 11.83 1.80
N LYS A 302 26.79 11.65 2.26
CA LYS A 302 27.11 11.13 3.60
C LYS A 302 27.07 12.23 4.66
N THR A 303 25.86 12.62 5.03
CA THR A 303 25.58 13.53 6.15
C THR A 303 25.30 12.74 7.44
N ALA A 304 25.40 13.38 8.61
CA ALA A 304 25.04 12.73 9.87
C ALA A 304 23.58 12.23 9.89
N GLU A 305 22.68 12.94 9.20
CA GLU A 305 21.29 12.54 9.08
C GLU A 305 21.12 11.31 8.18
N SER A 306 21.77 11.28 7.01
CA SER A 306 21.66 10.15 6.10
C SER A 306 22.33 8.90 6.67
N VAL A 307 23.48 9.02 7.34
CA VAL A 307 24.11 7.90 8.07
C VAL A 307 23.13 7.30 9.07
N LYS A 308 22.52 8.12 9.93
CA LYS A 308 21.54 7.65 10.91
C LYS A 308 20.35 6.93 10.26
N LYS A 309 19.86 7.44 9.12
CA LYS A 309 18.74 6.83 8.40
C LYS A 309 19.12 5.52 7.71
N VAL A 310 20.30 5.45 7.10
CA VAL A 310 20.83 4.23 6.45
C VAL A 310 21.09 3.12 7.47
N GLU A 311 21.56 3.46 8.67
CA GLU A 311 21.74 2.49 9.76
C GLU A 311 20.40 1.91 10.26
N GLN A 312 19.30 2.66 10.13
CA GLN A 312 17.96 2.20 10.50
C GLN A 312 17.31 1.42 9.36
N ASP A 313 17.45 1.90 8.14
CA ASP A 313 16.86 1.34 6.93
C ASP A 313 17.76 1.66 5.73
N ILE A 314 18.47 0.65 5.22
CA ILE A 314 19.36 0.80 4.08
C ILE A 314 18.59 1.22 2.80
N ASP A 315 17.30 0.87 2.71
CA ASP A 315 16.44 1.22 1.58
C ASP A 315 16.09 2.72 1.54
N TYR A 316 16.45 3.50 2.57
CA TYR A 316 16.38 4.97 2.54
C TYR A 316 17.02 5.57 1.28
N MET A 317 18.08 4.95 0.77
CA MET A 317 18.80 5.44 -0.41
C MET A 317 18.23 4.95 -1.75
N LYS A 318 17.29 3.99 -1.77
CA LYS A 318 16.73 3.39 -2.99
C LYS A 318 16.04 4.39 -3.93
N GLY A 319 15.58 5.53 -3.39
CA GLY A 319 15.02 6.64 -4.16
C GLY A 319 16.04 7.71 -4.58
N LYS A 320 17.32 7.55 -4.20
CA LYS A 320 18.42 8.43 -4.60
C LYS A 320 19.13 7.80 -5.80
N THR A 321 19.67 8.64 -6.67
CA THR A 321 20.46 8.18 -7.81
C THR A 321 21.79 7.64 -7.30
N SER A 322 21.99 6.33 -7.38
CA SER A 322 23.33 5.75 -7.27
C SER A 322 24.16 6.22 -8.45
N THR A 323 25.44 6.50 -8.20
CA THR A 323 26.38 6.90 -9.25
C THR A 323 26.87 5.67 -9.99
N TYR A 324 27.13 4.58 -9.27
CA TYR A 324 27.66 3.34 -9.81
C TYR A 324 27.10 2.12 -9.07
N SER A 325 27.23 0.94 -9.67
CA SER A 325 26.82 -0.31 -9.02
C SER A 325 27.68 -1.49 -9.44
N PHE A 326 27.97 -2.37 -8.50
CA PHE A 326 28.52 -3.71 -8.73
C PHE A 326 27.50 -4.76 -8.27
N ARG A 327 27.38 -5.86 -9.02
CA ARG A 327 26.53 -7.00 -8.63
C ARG A 327 27.10 -8.30 -9.15
N VAL A 328 27.18 -9.29 -8.27
CA VAL A 328 27.46 -10.69 -8.60
C VAL A 328 26.46 -11.58 -7.85
N PHE A 329 25.98 -12.64 -8.51
CA PHE A 329 25.04 -13.59 -7.93
C PHE A 329 25.74 -14.70 -7.13
N ASP A 330 26.97 -15.06 -7.50
CA ASP A 330 27.81 -15.90 -6.65
C ASP A 330 29.24 -15.33 -6.65
N ILE A 331 29.71 -14.94 -5.47
CA ILE A 331 31.09 -14.44 -5.31
C ILE A 331 32.15 -15.48 -5.71
N SER A 332 31.82 -16.76 -5.79
CA SER A 332 32.73 -17.82 -6.23
C SER A 332 33.16 -17.68 -7.70
N ASP A 333 32.36 -16.97 -8.51
CA ASP A 333 32.66 -16.66 -9.91
C ASP A 333 33.74 -15.57 -10.08
N ILE A 334 34.09 -14.85 -9.01
CA ILE A 334 35.07 -13.75 -9.04
C ILE A 334 36.43 -14.26 -8.58
N THR A 335 37.38 -14.34 -9.50
CA THR A 335 38.73 -14.86 -9.23
C THR A 335 39.79 -13.76 -9.18
N SER A 336 39.52 -12.64 -9.86
CA SER A 336 40.44 -11.52 -10.05
C SER A 336 39.70 -10.17 -10.09
N ALA A 337 40.45 -9.07 -10.03
CA ALA A 337 39.88 -7.72 -10.15
C ALA A 337 39.37 -7.42 -11.57
N GLU A 338 39.82 -8.18 -12.56
CA GLU A 338 39.34 -8.05 -13.95
C GLU A 338 37.91 -8.55 -14.12
N ASP A 339 37.47 -9.48 -13.26
CA ASP A 339 36.11 -10.03 -13.24
C ASP A 339 35.08 -9.02 -12.66
N ILE A 340 35.55 -7.89 -12.11
CA ILE A 340 34.72 -6.89 -11.42
C ILE A 340 34.33 -5.78 -12.39
N GLU A 341 33.05 -5.75 -12.75
CA GLU A 341 32.42 -4.69 -13.57
C GLU A 341 31.63 -3.72 -12.67
N ILE A 342 32.10 -2.47 -12.55
CA ILE A 342 31.40 -1.41 -11.83
C ILE A 342 30.68 -0.54 -12.87
N ARG A 343 29.37 -0.70 -12.96
CA ARG A 343 28.54 -0.06 -13.99
C ARG A 343 28.31 1.42 -13.71
N GLY A 344 28.20 2.20 -14.78
CA GLY A 344 27.96 3.65 -14.76
C GLY A 344 29.20 4.51 -15.06
N LEU A 345 30.40 3.90 -15.11
CA LEU A 345 31.68 4.54 -15.42
C LEU A 345 32.25 4.18 -16.81
N GLU A 346 31.63 3.22 -17.51
CA GLU A 346 32.08 2.68 -18.80
C GLU A 346 31.39 3.32 -20.01
#